data_AF-A0A6M7UT24-F1
#
_entry.id   AF-A0A6M7UT24-F1
#
_cell.length_a   1.000
_cell.length_b   1.000
_cell.length_c   1.000
_cell.angle_alpha   90.00
_cell.angle_beta   90.00
_cell.angle_gamma   90.00
#
_symmetry.space_group_name_H-M   'P 1'
#
loop_
_entity.id
_entity.type
_entity.pdbx_description
1 polymer ?
#
loop_
_entity_poly.entity_id
_entity_poly.type
_entity_poly.pdbx_seq_one_letter_code
_entity_poly.pdbx_strand_id
1 'polypeptide(L)'
;MDHAGVDRQSIDKLVREFYARVRNDERLGPIFDREISSDWKPHLEKMTDFWCSVILKSGDYHGRPVPAHTKLQGVTEADFEIWQALFATTAAELFAPDTAAVFVARAERIAKSLRLAMFFRLGPPDVGQRHPGDGAL
;
A
#
# COMPACT_ATOMS: atom_id res chain seq x y z
N MET A 1 -6.69 -15.09 -17.29
CA MET A 1 -6.45 -13.73 -17.81
C MET A 1 -5.04 -13.77 -18.34
N ASP A 2 -4.90 -13.92 -19.65
CA ASP A 2 -3.61 -13.86 -20.31
C ASP A 2 -3.16 -12.40 -20.26
N HIS A 3 -2.09 -12.14 -19.53
CA HIS A 3 -1.50 -10.81 -19.42
C HIS A 3 -0.70 -10.47 -20.68
N ALA A 4 -1.28 -10.66 -21.86
CA ALA A 4 -0.64 -10.32 -23.12
C ALA A 4 -0.21 -8.85 -23.08
N GLY A 5 1.10 -8.60 -22.97
CA GLY A 5 1.68 -7.26 -22.87
C GLY A 5 2.03 -6.75 -21.46
N VAL A 6 1.89 -7.54 -20.39
CA VAL A 6 2.42 -7.19 -19.07
C VAL A 6 3.68 -8.01 -18.75
N ASP A 7 4.77 -7.29 -18.56
CA ASP A 7 6.07 -7.82 -18.15
C ASP A 7 6.74 -6.92 -17.09
N ARG A 8 7.95 -7.28 -16.64
CA ARG A 8 8.70 -6.49 -15.66
C ARG A 8 8.96 -5.07 -16.15
N GLN A 9 9.21 -4.86 -17.45
CA GLN A 9 9.51 -3.53 -17.99
C GLN A 9 8.28 -2.62 -17.93
N SER A 10 7.11 -3.13 -18.30
CA SER A 10 5.84 -2.39 -18.20
C SER A 10 5.47 -2.07 -16.75
N ILE A 11 5.74 -3.00 -15.82
CA ILE A 11 5.52 -2.80 -14.37
C ILE A 11 6.51 -1.76 -13.82
N ASP A 12 7.78 -1.83 -14.22
CA ASP A 12 8.79 -0.84 -13.83
C ASP A 12 8.38 0.57 -14.29
N LYS A 13 7.89 0.69 -15.53
CA LYS A 13 7.35 1.96 -16.03
C LYS A 13 6.18 2.46 -15.18
N LEU A 14 5.20 1.60 -14.88
CA LEU A 14 4.09 1.95 -13.99
C LEU A 14 4.58 2.46 -12.64
N VAL A 15 5.50 1.73 -12.01
CA VAL A 15 6.06 2.08 -10.69
C VAL A 15 6.77 3.43 -10.74
N ARG A 16 7.61 3.67 -11.75
CA ARG A 16 8.34 4.94 -11.88
C ARG A 16 7.41 6.13 -12.10
N GLU A 17 6.45 6.02 -13.03
CA GLU A 17 5.49 7.09 -13.30
C GLU A 17 4.60 7.37 -12.07
N PHE A 18 4.17 6.30 -11.39
CA PHE A 18 3.37 6.40 -10.18
C PHE A 18 4.12 7.13 -9.06
N TYR A 19 5.36 6.73 -8.78
CA TYR A 19 6.14 7.37 -7.71
C TYR A 19 6.63 8.77 -8.09
N ALA A 20 6.80 9.08 -9.38
CA ALA A 20 7.00 10.45 -9.82
C ALA A 20 5.80 11.33 -9.45
N ARG A 21 4.57 10.84 -9.60
CA ARG A 21 3.36 11.57 -9.16
C ARG A 21 3.29 11.68 -7.65
N VAL A 22 3.50 10.58 -6.92
CA VAL A 22 3.51 10.57 -5.44
C VAL A 22 4.50 11.59 -4.90
N ARG A 23 5.71 11.69 -5.49
CA ARG A 23 6.73 12.63 -5.04
C ARG A 23 6.35 14.09 -5.29
N ASN A 24 5.59 14.38 -6.34
CA ASN A 24 5.11 15.72 -6.67
C ASN A 24 3.79 16.08 -5.99
N ASP A 25 3.12 15.14 -5.32
CA ASP A 25 1.89 15.39 -4.58
C ASP A 25 2.19 16.15 -3.28
N GLU A 26 1.44 17.23 -3.03
CA GLU A 26 1.68 18.12 -1.89
C GLU A 26 1.50 17.44 -0.53
N ARG A 27 0.66 16.40 -0.46
CA ARG A 27 0.38 15.67 0.78
C ARG A 27 1.28 14.45 0.93
N LEU A 28 1.42 13.63 -0.11
CA LEU A 28 2.17 12.38 -0.07
C LEU A 28 3.68 12.59 -0.22
N GLY A 29 4.10 13.54 -1.07
CA GLY A 29 5.52 13.79 -1.36
C GLY A 29 6.36 13.94 -0.10
N PRO A 30 6.01 14.86 0.84
CA PRO A 30 6.73 15.02 2.09
C PRO A 30 6.74 13.79 3.02
N ILE A 31 5.72 12.93 2.94
CA ILE A 31 5.67 11.67 3.71
C ILE A 31 6.70 10.69 3.13
N PHE A 32 6.70 10.49 1.80
CA PHE A 32 7.60 9.55 1.15
C PHE A 32 9.05 10.02 1.16
N ASP A 33 9.32 11.31 0.93
CA ASP A 33 10.68 11.86 0.96
C ASP A 33 11.35 11.67 2.34
N ARG A 34 10.57 11.78 3.44
CA ARG A 34 11.07 11.54 4.80
C ARG A 34 11.49 10.08 5.02
N GLU A 35 10.74 9.13 4.46
CA GLU A 35 10.93 7.70 4.73
C GLU A 35 11.90 7.02 3.75
N ILE A 36 11.95 7.47 2.49
CA ILE A 36 12.81 6.89 1.44
C ILE A 36 14.20 7.53 1.44
N SER A 37 14.34 8.77 1.91
CA SER A 37 15.55 9.58 1.82
C SER A 37 15.98 9.91 0.37
N SER A 38 17.21 10.41 0.18
CA SER A 38 17.68 10.99 -1.08
C SER A 38 17.77 10.00 -2.25
N ASP A 39 18.04 8.72 -1.97
CA ASP A 39 18.16 7.69 -3.02
C ASP A 39 16.87 6.88 -3.18
N TRP A 40 16.11 7.25 -4.21
CA TRP A 40 14.84 6.60 -4.56
C TRP A 40 15.03 5.30 -5.35
N LYS A 41 16.19 5.08 -5.97
CA LYS A 41 16.38 3.96 -6.89
C LYS A 41 16.17 2.59 -6.22
N PRO A 42 16.72 2.30 -5.02
CA PRO A 42 16.47 1.03 -4.33
C PRO A 42 14.99 0.81 -4.00
N HIS A 43 14.28 1.88 -3.64
CA HIS A 43 12.84 1.80 -3.36
C HIS A 43 12.04 1.47 -4.62
N LEU A 44 12.35 2.12 -5.75
CA LEU A 44 11.68 1.88 -7.02
C LEU A 44 11.91 0.43 -7.49
N GLU A 45 13.13 -0.10 -7.44
CA GLU A 45 13.38 -1.51 -7.80
C GLU A 45 12.61 -2.49 -6.91
N LYS A 46 12.61 -2.25 -5.58
CA LYS A 46 11.85 -3.07 -4.64
C LYS A 46 10.34 -3.05 -4.93
N MET A 47 9.81 -1.91 -5.35
CA MET A 47 8.41 -1.76 -5.71
C MET A 47 8.09 -2.40 -7.06
N THR A 48 9.01 -2.37 -8.02
CA THR A 48 8.91 -3.14 -9.27
C THR A 48 8.80 -4.64 -8.95
N ASP A 49 9.69 -5.17 -8.10
CA ASP A 49 9.67 -6.60 -7.73
C ASP A 49 8.40 -6.97 -6.93
N PHE A 50 7.92 -6.07 -6.07
CA PHE A 50 6.63 -6.21 -5.38
C PHE A 50 5.48 -6.37 -6.37
N TRP A 51 5.36 -5.47 -7.33
CA TRP A 51 4.27 -5.50 -8.31
C TRP A 51 4.38 -6.66 -9.29
N CYS A 52 5.60 -7.06 -9.69
CA CYS A 52 5.84 -8.31 -10.41
C CYS A 52 5.32 -9.52 -9.63
N SER A 53 5.58 -9.58 -8.33
CA SER A 53 5.07 -10.67 -7.48
C SER A 53 3.54 -10.65 -7.34
N VAL A 54 2.93 -9.46 -7.30
CA VAL A 54 1.46 -9.31 -7.20
C VAL A 54 0.75 -9.70 -8.49
N ILE A 55 1.30 -9.31 -9.65
CA ILE A 55 0.63 -9.42 -10.94
C ILE A 55 1.06 -10.68 -11.69
N LEU A 56 2.37 -10.90 -11.81
CA LEU A 56 2.97 -12.00 -12.56
C LEU A 56 3.22 -13.24 -11.70
N LYS A 57 3.07 -13.14 -10.37
CA LYS A 57 3.37 -14.21 -9.41
C LYS A 57 4.82 -14.69 -9.50
N SER A 58 5.76 -13.79 -9.81
CA SER A 58 7.17 -14.14 -10.01
C SER A 58 7.86 -14.63 -8.73
N GLY A 59 7.47 -14.09 -7.58
CA GLY A 59 8.00 -14.51 -6.26
C GLY A 59 9.27 -13.78 -5.82
N ASP A 60 9.72 -12.77 -6.58
CA ASP A 60 10.97 -12.04 -6.35
C ASP A 60 10.90 -11.06 -5.16
N TYR A 61 9.70 -10.77 -4.66
CA TYR A 61 9.51 -9.89 -3.50
C TYR A 61 9.44 -10.67 -2.19
N HIS A 62 10.39 -10.38 -1.29
CA HIS A 62 10.51 -11.00 0.03
C HIS A 62 10.22 -10.03 1.20
N GLY A 63 9.73 -8.83 0.91
CA GLY A 63 9.42 -7.84 1.94
C GLY A 63 8.11 -8.12 2.69
N ARG A 64 7.91 -7.41 3.81
CA ARG A 64 6.68 -7.49 4.62
C ARG A 64 5.98 -6.13 4.62
N PRO A 65 4.96 -5.91 3.77
CA PRO A 65 4.32 -4.60 3.62
C PRO A 65 3.69 -4.08 4.91
N VAL A 66 2.91 -4.90 5.62
CA VAL A 66 2.20 -4.46 6.83
C VAL A 66 3.16 -3.90 7.89
N PRO A 67 4.20 -4.61 8.36
CA PRO A 67 5.15 -4.07 9.34
C PRO A 67 5.89 -2.80 8.88
N ALA A 68 6.09 -2.60 7.57
CA ALA A 68 6.71 -1.39 7.06
C ALA A 68 5.76 -0.18 7.20
N HIS A 69 4.47 -0.36 6.92
CA HIS A 69 3.49 0.72 6.96
C HIS A 69 3.02 1.05 8.38
N THR A 70 2.86 0.05 9.26
CA THR A 70 2.41 0.28 10.66
C THR A 70 3.41 1.05 11.53
N LYS A 71 4.65 1.21 11.06
CA LYS A 71 5.69 2.01 11.73
C LYS A 71 5.66 3.48 11.30
N LEU A 72 4.98 3.80 10.20
CA LEU A 72 4.92 5.15 9.66
C LEU A 72 4.15 6.07 10.61
N GLN A 73 4.63 7.31 10.71
CA GLN A 73 3.98 8.37 11.48
C GLN A 73 3.44 9.45 10.55
N GLY A 74 2.36 10.11 10.97
CA GLY A 74 1.74 11.20 10.19
C GLY A 74 0.94 10.76 8.95
N VAL A 75 0.74 9.44 8.77
CA VAL A 75 -0.14 8.87 7.74
C VAL A 75 -1.56 8.75 8.30
N THR A 76 -2.54 9.13 7.50
CA THR A 76 -3.97 9.11 7.78
C THR A 76 -4.71 8.20 6.81
N GLU A 77 -5.97 7.89 7.09
CA GLU A 77 -6.80 7.10 6.16
C GLU A 77 -7.01 7.80 4.81
N ALA A 78 -7.14 9.13 4.80
CA ALA A 78 -7.34 9.92 3.59
C ALA A 78 -6.12 9.86 2.64
N ASP A 79 -4.91 9.66 3.17
CA ASP A 79 -3.70 9.53 2.35
C ASP A 79 -3.75 8.30 1.43
N PHE A 80 -4.44 7.24 1.84
CA PHE A 80 -4.66 6.07 0.99
C PHE A 80 -5.57 6.36 -0.18
N GLU A 81 -6.51 7.31 -0.06
CA GLU A 81 -7.42 7.68 -1.15
C GLU A 81 -6.65 8.45 -2.23
N ILE A 82 -5.78 9.38 -1.83
CA ILE A 82 -4.87 10.09 -2.73
C ILE A 82 -3.95 9.09 -3.45
N TRP A 83 -3.31 8.19 -2.69
CA TRP A 83 -2.40 7.18 -3.24
C TRP A 83 -3.11 6.27 -4.26
N GLN A 84 -4.33 5.81 -3.95
CA GLN A 84 -5.13 4.97 -4.87
C GLN A 84 -5.55 5.74 -6.13
N ALA A 85 -5.95 7.00 -6.01
CA ALA A 85 -6.33 7.83 -7.14
C ALA A 85 -5.14 8.08 -8.10
N LEU A 86 -3.96 8.40 -7.55
CA LEU A 86 -2.74 8.54 -8.33
C LEU A 86 -2.37 7.24 -9.04
N PHE A 87 -2.48 6.10 -8.35
CA PHE A 87 -2.17 4.79 -8.91
C PHE A 87 -3.13 4.43 -10.04
N ALA A 88 -4.44 4.62 -9.84
CA ALA A 88 -5.47 4.36 -10.83
C ALA A 88 -5.31 5.22 -12.08
N THR A 89 -5.02 6.51 -11.91
CA THR A 89 -4.73 7.43 -13.03
C THR A 89 -3.51 6.94 -13.82
N THR A 90 -2.43 6.58 -13.12
CA THR A 90 -1.20 6.10 -13.78
C THR A 90 -1.44 4.79 -14.55
N ALA A 91 -2.19 3.85 -13.97
CA ALA A 91 -2.51 2.59 -14.62
C ALA A 91 -3.40 2.80 -15.87
N ALA A 92 -4.39 3.68 -15.80
CA ALA A 92 -5.28 3.98 -16.91
C ALA A 92 -4.56 4.65 -18.09
N GLU A 93 -3.52 5.45 -17.83
CA GLU A 93 -2.71 6.08 -18.88
C GLU A 93 -1.74 5.10 -19.57
N LEU A 94 -1.30 4.05 -18.86
CA LEU A 94 -0.26 3.13 -19.37
C LEU A 94 -0.81 1.84 -19.98
N PHE A 95 -2.03 1.43 -19.61
CA PHE A 95 -2.58 0.14 -19.98
C PHE A 95 -3.98 0.25 -20.57
N ALA A 96 -4.36 -0.76 -21.37
CA ALA A 96 -5.74 -0.93 -21.80
C ALA A 96 -6.69 -1.07 -20.58
N PRO A 97 -7.97 -0.66 -20.70
CA PRO A 97 -8.90 -0.62 -19.57
C PRO A 97 -8.97 -1.90 -18.74
N ASP A 98 -9.05 -3.07 -19.39
CA ASP A 98 -9.14 -4.36 -18.69
C ASP A 98 -7.88 -4.68 -17.88
N THR A 99 -6.70 -4.34 -18.42
CA THR A 99 -5.42 -4.53 -17.73
C THR A 99 -5.28 -3.54 -16.58
N ALA A 100 -5.58 -2.25 -16.80
CA ALA A 100 -5.55 -1.24 -15.76
C ALA A 100 -6.47 -1.60 -14.59
N ALA A 101 -7.68 -2.09 -14.88
CA ALA A 101 -8.64 -2.55 -13.87
C ALA A 101 -8.08 -3.68 -12.98
N VAL A 102 -7.27 -4.59 -13.54
CA VAL A 102 -6.59 -5.64 -12.75
C VAL A 102 -5.61 -5.02 -11.75
N PHE A 103 -4.77 -4.08 -12.19
CA PHE A 103 -3.82 -3.39 -11.30
C PHE A 103 -4.55 -2.63 -10.19
N VAL A 104 -5.58 -1.85 -10.54
CA VAL A 104 -6.36 -1.06 -9.59
C VAL A 104 -7.05 -1.94 -8.56
N ALA A 105 -7.71 -3.02 -8.97
CA ALA A 105 -8.36 -3.94 -8.04
C ALA A 105 -7.37 -4.61 -7.06
N ARG A 106 -6.10 -4.79 -7.46
CA ARG A 106 -5.03 -5.27 -6.56
C ARG A 106 -4.59 -4.18 -5.60
N ALA A 107 -4.37 -2.97 -6.09
CA ALA A 107 -4.02 -1.80 -5.28
C ALA A 107 -5.06 -1.55 -4.18
N GLU A 108 -6.35 -1.56 -4.51
CA GLU A 108 -7.45 -1.37 -3.56
C GLU A 108 -7.46 -2.41 -2.44
N ARG A 109 -7.26 -3.69 -2.78
CA ARG A 109 -7.19 -4.78 -1.79
C ARG A 109 -6.00 -4.62 -0.84
N ILE A 110 -4.84 -4.25 -1.38
CA ILE A 110 -3.64 -3.97 -0.59
C ILE A 110 -3.87 -2.77 0.32
N ALA A 111 -4.38 -1.66 -0.22
CA ALA A 111 -4.69 -0.45 0.54
C ALA A 111 -5.68 -0.74 1.68
N LYS A 112 -6.75 -1.50 1.41
CA LYS A 112 -7.71 -1.94 2.44
C LYS A 112 -7.03 -2.74 3.55
N SER A 113 -6.16 -3.69 3.20
CA SER A 113 -5.42 -4.48 4.19
C SER A 113 -4.47 -3.63 5.04
N LEU A 114 -3.79 -2.64 4.44
CA LEU A 114 -2.88 -1.74 5.15
C LEU A 114 -3.63 -0.77 6.06
N ARG A 115 -4.73 -0.17 5.58
CA ARG A 115 -5.62 0.67 6.39
C ARG A 115 -6.10 -0.07 7.63
N LEU A 116 -6.60 -1.31 7.46
CA LEU A 116 -7.03 -2.13 8.58
C LEU A 116 -5.88 -2.35 9.57
N ALA A 117 -4.69 -2.71 9.10
CA ALA A 117 -3.55 -2.95 9.99
C ALA A 117 -3.04 -1.69 10.72
N MET A 118 -3.17 -0.51 10.11
CA MET A 118 -2.66 0.75 10.68
C MET A 118 -3.63 1.41 11.66
N PHE A 119 -4.93 1.39 11.35
CA PHE A 119 -5.91 2.21 12.06
C PHE A 119 -6.88 1.40 12.92
N PHE A 120 -7.07 0.10 12.63
CA PHE A 120 -7.93 -0.73 13.46
C PHE A 120 -7.18 -1.19 14.70
N ARG A 121 -7.57 -0.65 15.86
CA ARG A 121 -7.21 -1.19 17.17
C ARG A 121 -8.44 -1.90 17.73
N LEU A 122 -8.31 -3.19 18.00
CA LEU A 122 -9.21 -3.83 18.96
C LEU A 122 -8.99 -3.11 20.30
N GLY A 123 -10.06 -2.56 20.88
CA GLY A 123 -10.01 -2.09 22.26
C GLY A 123 -9.53 -3.21 23.18
N PRO A 124 -8.99 -2.88 24.38
CA PRO A 124 -8.71 -3.92 25.35
C PRO A 124 -9.98 -4.75 25.58
N PRO A 125 -9.88 -6.08 25.77
CA PRO A 125 -11.03 -6.86 26.17
C PRO A 125 -11.64 -6.19 27.41
N ASP A 126 -12.96 -6.02 27.42
CA ASP A 126 -13.68 -5.56 28.59
C ASP A 126 -13.35 -6.52 29.74
N VAL A 127 -12.45 -6.10 30.62
CA VAL A 127 -12.13 -6.84 31.84
C VAL A 127 -13.28 -6.50 32.76
N GLY A 128 -14.40 -7.20 32.55
CA GLY A 128 -15.65 -7.01 33.27
C GLY A 128 -15.39 -6.78 34.73
N GLN A 129 -15.78 -5.61 35.19
CA GLN A 129 -15.63 -5.13 36.56
C GLN A 129 -16.26 -6.17 37.49
N ARG A 130 -15.44 -7.03 38.12
CA ARG A 130 -15.90 -7.83 39.26
C ARG A 130 -16.22 -6.84 40.38
N HIS A 131 -17.51 -6.62 40.59
CA HIS A 131 -18.04 -5.99 41.78
C HIS A 131 -17.52 -6.74 43.01
N PRO A 132 -16.89 -6.06 43.98
CA PRO A 132 -16.63 -6.65 45.28
C PRO A 132 -17.95 -6.56 46.08
N GLY A 133 -18.69 -7.65 46.12
CA GLY A 133 -19.95 -7.71 46.85
C GLY A 133 -20.39 -9.16 47.00
N ASP A 134 -19.88 -9.80 48.05
CA ASP A 134 -20.70 -10.45 49.09
C ASP A 134 -19.80 -11.37 49.93
N GLY A 135 -19.33 -10.80 51.03
CA GLY A 135 -19.10 -11.60 52.22
C GLY A 135 -20.44 -11.69 52.96
N ALA A 136 -20.96 -12.90 53.12
CA ALA A 136 -21.76 -13.30 54.26
C ALA A 136 -22.00 -14.81 54.25
N LEU A 137 -21.56 -15.44 55.35
CA LEU A 137 -21.95 -16.73 55.94
C LEU A 137 -21.42 -18.02 55.29
#